data_AF-A0A0R3UJB6-F1
#
_entry.id   AF-A0A0R3UJB6-F1
#
_cell.length_a   1.000
_cell.length_b   1.000
_cell.length_c   1.000
_cell.angle_alpha   90.00
_cell.angle_beta   90.00
_cell.angle_gamma   90.00
#
_symmetry.space_group_name_H-M   'P 1'
#
loop_
_entity.id
_entity.type
_entity.pdbx_description
1 polymer ?
#
loop_
_entity_poly.entity_id
_entity_poly.type
_entity_poly.pdbx_seq_one_letter_code
_entity_poly.pdbx_strand_id
1 'polypeptide(L)'
;MEHPYPKMEEFADPVSTPTTGPEVYIIRQLLNPLRVTRTLIQLGYEPLPPKSCISPFHFFTWNATTLNCYPNVFVYTRHLFRTCGFWNVATCGFASHFIFNILGEACHFMIHQYVVEQTLCNRGWLQDEDIAGKSDSMLVECMMEEAPFSQFTLHLLKLCFLKTYEVFLTQPFYVIMVRQAASLIGGEARYSWLFQAVCSIYKDSGLLGFFSGLTPRLIFEVARLALYLSLCRVLRRRVLGLFPRSSLLRPLRSVMDIFINIFFYRLDVVSCVMAVHGSRLALAAEANSFTGWRDCKRVFASSGQLSRGFWPFWRMHVQNEHLPAAV
;
A
#
# COMPACT_ATOMS: atom_id res chain seq x y z
N MET A 1 -1.77 -24.56 -52.84
CA MET A 1 -1.68 -24.81 -51.39
C MET A 1 -0.46 -24.06 -50.90
N GLU A 2 -0.63 -22.83 -50.44
CA GLU A 2 0.43 -22.07 -49.76
C GLU A 2 -0.19 -21.45 -48.51
N HIS A 3 0.41 -21.77 -47.36
CA HIS A 3 0.01 -21.29 -46.04
C HIS A 3 0.28 -19.78 -45.90
N PRO A 4 -0.67 -18.97 -45.41
CA PRO A 4 -0.41 -17.59 -45.06
C PRO A 4 -0.16 -17.52 -43.54
N TYR A 5 1.04 -17.87 -43.10
CA TYR A 5 1.55 -17.42 -41.81
C TYR A 5 2.83 -16.65 -42.07
N PRO A 6 2.91 -15.35 -41.75
CA PRO A 6 4.18 -14.64 -41.81
C PRO A 6 5.14 -15.22 -40.77
N LYS A 7 6.42 -15.31 -41.15
CA LYS A 7 7.50 -15.89 -40.36
C LYS A 7 7.64 -15.16 -39.01
N MET A 8 7.77 -15.95 -37.96
CA MET A 8 7.81 -15.53 -36.54
C MET A 8 9.16 -14.90 -36.12
N GLU A 9 9.97 -14.40 -37.05
CA GLU A 9 11.37 -14.03 -36.80
C GLU A 9 11.67 -12.52 -36.88
N GLU A 10 10.66 -11.66 -37.04
CA GLU A 10 10.84 -10.19 -37.10
C GLU A 10 10.25 -9.42 -35.89
N PHE A 11 9.79 -10.14 -34.85
CA PHE A 11 9.16 -9.57 -33.64
C PHE A 11 10.15 -9.36 -32.47
N ALA A 12 11.37 -8.90 -32.75
CA ALA A 12 12.38 -8.66 -31.73
C ALA A 12 12.80 -7.20 -31.65
N ASP A 13 11.87 -6.25 -31.80
CA ASP A 13 12.06 -4.94 -31.21
C ASP A 13 11.83 -5.07 -29.70
N PRO A 14 12.76 -4.61 -28.85
CA PRO A 14 12.65 -4.78 -27.41
C PRO A 14 11.42 -4.01 -26.94
N VAL A 15 10.37 -4.77 -26.59
CA VAL A 15 9.25 -4.30 -25.78
C VAL A 15 9.84 -3.41 -24.69
N SER A 16 9.45 -2.13 -24.77
CA SER A 16 9.87 -1.02 -23.93
C SER A 16 10.29 -1.46 -22.54
N THR A 17 11.51 -1.07 -22.17
CA THR A 17 12.09 -1.22 -20.84
C THR A 17 11.08 -0.87 -19.74
N PRO A 18 11.15 -1.53 -18.56
CA PRO A 18 10.26 -1.22 -17.45
C PRO A 18 10.25 0.29 -17.18
N THR A 19 9.04 0.85 -17.17
CA THR A 19 8.68 2.27 -17.02
C THR A 19 9.19 2.94 -15.74
N THR A 20 9.80 2.17 -14.83
CA THR A 20 10.45 2.68 -13.62
C THR A 20 11.97 2.73 -13.80
N GLY A 21 12.50 3.92 -14.05
CA GLY A 21 13.94 4.17 -14.05
C GLY A 21 14.60 3.84 -12.70
N PRO A 22 15.94 3.62 -12.66
CA PRO A 22 16.69 3.31 -11.43
C PRO A 22 16.51 4.37 -10.34
N GLU A 23 16.23 5.61 -10.74
CA GLU A 23 15.92 6.75 -9.88
C GLU A 23 14.71 6.53 -8.95
N VAL A 24 13.67 5.81 -9.40
CA VAL A 24 12.50 5.51 -8.55
C VAL A 24 12.91 4.63 -7.37
N TYR A 25 13.80 3.66 -7.60
CA TYR A 25 14.32 2.80 -6.55
C TYR A 25 15.17 3.60 -5.56
N ILE A 26 16.04 4.47 -6.04
CA ILE A 26 16.86 5.33 -5.18
C ILE A 26 15.96 6.20 -4.29
N ILE A 27 14.93 6.82 -4.85
CA ILE A 27 13.97 7.64 -4.08
C ILE A 27 13.26 6.78 -3.02
N ARG A 28 12.75 5.59 -3.38
CA ARG A 28 12.10 4.69 -2.41
C ARG A 28 13.03 4.31 -1.26
N GLN A 29 14.32 4.14 -1.52
CA GLN A 29 15.30 3.83 -0.48
C GLN A 29 15.67 5.04 0.38
N LEU A 30 15.76 6.25 -0.19
CA LEU A 30 15.96 7.48 0.58
C LEU A 30 14.79 7.75 1.55
N LEU A 31 13.58 7.30 1.19
CA LEU A 31 12.37 7.42 2.02
C LEU A 31 12.20 6.27 3.03
N ASN A 32 13.15 5.33 3.14
CA ASN A 32 13.08 4.20 4.07
C ASN A 32 12.84 4.62 5.54
N PRO A 33 13.50 5.68 6.09
CA PRO A 33 13.22 6.16 7.44
C PRO A 33 11.76 6.62 7.66
N LEU A 34 11.15 7.25 6.66
CA LEU A 34 9.76 7.70 6.73
C LEU A 34 8.81 6.49 6.70
N ARG A 35 9.16 5.44 5.95
CA ARG A 35 8.44 4.16 5.95
C ARG A 35 8.47 3.51 7.32
N VAL A 36 9.65 3.38 7.94
CA VAL A 36 9.80 2.83 9.29
C VAL A 36 8.95 3.62 10.29
N THR A 37 9.01 4.96 10.21
CA THR A 37 8.20 5.84 11.04
C THR A 37 6.71 5.61 10.83
N ARG A 38 6.23 5.55 9.58
CA ARG A 38 4.83 5.23 9.27
C ARG A 38 4.41 3.88 9.86
N THR A 39 5.25 2.86 9.75
CA THR A 39 4.98 1.53 10.32
C THR A 39 4.83 1.61 11.84
N LEU A 40 5.73 2.31 12.53
CA LEU A 40 5.65 2.50 13.98
C LEU A 40 4.37 3.25 14.41
N ILE A 41 3.97 4.26 13.64
CA ILE A 41 2.72 5.00 13.88
C ILE A 41 1.50 4.07 13.70
N GLN A 42 1.49 3.22 12.67
CA GLN A 42 0.43 2.23 12.48
C GLN A 42 0.37 1.23 13.64
N LEU A 43 1.53 0.82 14.17
CA LEU A 43 1.65 -0.02 15.35
C LEU A 43 1.22 0.70 16.65
N GLY A 44 1.02 2.01 16.63
CA GLY A 44 0.57 2.79 17.78
C GLY A 44 1.70 3.24 18.71
N TYR A 45 2.96 3.19 18.29
CA TYR A 45 4.06 3.76 19.07
C TYR A 45 4.09 5.28 18.89
N GLU A 46 3.92 6.03 19.98
CA GLU A 46 3.85 7.49 19.99
C GLU A 46 4.74 8.09 21.10
N PRO A 47 6.05 8.26 20.87
CA PRO A 47 6.98 8.74 21.90
C PRO A 47 6.86 10.23 22.21
N LEU A 48 6.16 11.00 21.38
CA LEU A 48 6.05 12.46 21.52
C LEU A 48 4.64 12.85 21.94
N PRO A 49 4.47 13.71 22.95
CA PRO A 49 3.14 14.11 23.42
C PRO A 49 2.40 14.91 22.34
N PRO A 50 1.05 14.81 22.31
CA PRO A 50 0.24 15.61 21.40
C PRO A 50 0.36 17.10 21.76
N LYS A 51 0.29 17.94 20.72
CA LYS A 51 0.27 19.40 20.84
C LYS A 51 -1.08 19.93 20.39
N SER A 52 -1.59 20.97 21.03
CA SER A 52 -2.77 21.68 20.56
C SER A 52 -2.46 22.35 19.22
N CYS A 53 -3.27 22.04 18.21
CA CYS A 53 -3.18 22.57 16.86
C CYS A 53 -4.52 23.18 16.47
N ILE A 54 -4.46 24.20 15.61
CA ILE A 54 -5.67 24.80 15.03
C ILE A 54 -6.19 23.84 13.95
N SER A 55 -7.50 23.62 13.92
CA SER A 55 -8.12 22.81 12.88
C SER A 55 -7.74 23.30 11.48
N PRO A 56 -7.38 22.42 10.52
CA PRO A 56 -7.09 22.81 9.15
C PRO A 56 -8.30 23.49 8.46
N PHE A 57 -9.51 23.24 8.95
CA PHE A 57 -10.73 23.90 8.48
C PHE A 57 -10.95 25.28 9.10
N HIS A 58 -10.11 25.79 10.00
CA HIS A 58 -10.23 27.14 10.53
C HIS A 58 -10.33 28.21 9.43
N PHE A 59 -9.70 28.00 8.27
CA PHE A 59 -9.85 28.92 7.14
C PHE A 59 -11.27 28.92 6.57
N PHE A 60 -11.98 27.80 6.64
CA PHE A 60 -13.34 27.61 6.11
C PHE A 60 -14.43 27.78 7.18
N THR A 61 -14.13 27.51 8.44
CA THR A 61 -15.03 27.65 9.57
C THR A 61 -14.54 28.78 10.47
N TRP A 62 -15.34 29.84 10.64
CA TRP A 62 -15.03 31.02 11.46
C TRP A 62 -14.81 30.71 12.97
N ASN A 63 -15.05 29.47 13.39
CA ASN A 63 -14.80 28.99 14.75
C ASN A 63 -13.45 28.27 14.85
N ALA A 64 -12.57 28.80 15.70
CA ALA A 64 -11.29 28.19 16.02
C ALA A 64 -11.46 27.00 16.96
N THR A 65 -11.75 25.81 16.41
CA THR A 65 -11.68 24.58 17.19
C THR A 65 -10.22 24.15 17.36
N THR A 66 -9.73 24.12 18.59
CA THR A 66 -8.42 23.55 18.94
C THR A 66 -8.50 22.03 18.97
N LEU A 67 -7.62 21.36 18.24
CA LEU A 67 -7.54 19.90 18.15
C LEU A 67 -6.19 19.43 18.68
N ASN A 68 -6.18 18.34 19.42
CA ASN A 68 -4.92 17.70 19.83
C ASN A 68 -4.36 16.90 18.64
N CYS A 69 -3.15 17.26 18.22
CA CYS A 69 -2.47 16.63 17.09
C CYS A 69 -1.08 16.13 17.51
N TYR A 70 -0.72 14.94 17.06
CA TYR A 70 0.66 14.46 17.18
C TYR A 70 1.59 15.25 16.26
N PRO A 71 2.89 15.31 16.58
CA PRO A 71 3.89 15.87 15.69
C PRO A 71 3.89 15.21 14.32
N ASN A 72 4.27 15.96 13.29
CA ASN A 72 4.36 15.44 11.94
C ASN A 72 5.38 14.28 11.83
N VAL A 73 5.28 13.51 10.75
CA VAL A 73 6.16 12.36 10.48
C VAL A 73 7.66 12.72 10.50
N PHE A 74 8.03 13.93 10.08
CA PHE A 74 9.44 14.36 10.03
C PHE A 74 10.03 14.63 11.40
N VAL A 75 9.26 15.28 12.30
CA VAL A 75 9.65 15.51 13.70
C VAL A 75 9.78 14.16 14.41
N TYR A 76 8.85 13.25 14.17
CA TYR A 76 8.94 11.88 14.67
C TYR A 76 10.21 11.20 14.15
N THR A 77 10.45 11.21 12.83
CA THR A 77 11.62 10.56 12.21
C THR A 77 12.92 11.13 12.78
N ARG A 78 12.99 12.46 12.96
CA ARG A 78 14.15 13.12 13.57
C ARG A 78 14.36 12.69 15.02
N HIS A 79 13.28 12.50 15.79
CA HIS A 79 13.37 11.96 17.14
C HIS A 79 13.92 10.52 17.10
N LEU A 80 13.41 9.69 16.19
CA LEU A 80 13.85 8.31 16.02
C LEU A 80 15.35 8.22 15.66
N PHE A 81 15.86 9.11 14.79
CA PHE A 81 17.29 9.18 14.50
C PHE A 81 18.15 9.52 15.72
N ARG A 82 17.62 10.34 16.64
CA ARG A 82 18.33 10.71 17.86
C ARG A 82 18.31 9.60 18.92
N THR A 83 17.23 8.83 19.00
CA THR A 83 17.07 7.78 20.01
C THR A 83 17.69 6.45 19.59
N CYS A 84 17.42 6.02 18.35
CA CYS A 84 17.82 4.70 17.85
C CYS A 84 19.11 4.75 17.00
N GLY A 85 19.58 5.95 16.66
CA GLY A 85 20.74 6.18 15.79
C GLY A 85 20.39 6.24 14.31
N PHE A 86 21.04 7.14 13.57
CA PHE A 86 20.75 7.39 12.15
C PHE A 86 20.80 6.12 11.29
N TRP A 87 21.91 5.38 11.35
CA TRP A 87 22.13 4.20 10.51
C TRP A 87 21.18 3.05 10.80
N ASN A 88 20.84 2.83 12.07
CA ASN A 88 19.89 1.79 12.46
C ASN A 88 18.51 2.05 11.86
N VAL A 89 18.04 3.29 11.90
CA VAL A 89 16.75 3.67 11.31
C VAL A 89 16.81 3.64 9.79
N ALA A 90 17.88 4.15 9.19
CA ALA A 90 18.04 4.24 7.75
C ALA A 90 18.13 2.86 7.07
N THR A 91 18.78 1.89 7.71
CA THR A 91 18.96 0.52 7.18
C THR A 91 17.89 -0.46 7.66
N CYS A 92 17.05 -0.08 8.64
CA CYS A 92 16.00 -0.94 9.19
C CYS A 92 15.06 -1.45 8.09
N GLY A 93 14.97 -2.78 7.96
CA GLY A 93 14.10 -3.43 7.00
C GLY A 93 14.46 -3.20 5.53
N PHE A 94 15.64 -2.64 5.23
CA PHE A 94 16.05 -2.31 3.86
C PHE A 94 16.02 -3.53 2.93
N ALA A 95 16.66 -4.63 3.31
CA ALA A 95 16.73 -5.82 2.47
C ALA A 95 15.33 -6.43 2.20
N SER A 96 14.51 -6.55 3.25
CA SER A 96 13.14 -7.03 3.15
C SER A 96 12.29 -6.14 2.25
N HIS A 97 12.41 -4.82 2.40
CA HIS A 97 11.71 -3.84 1.57
C HIS A 97 12.19 -3.86 0.12
N PHE A 98 13.49 -4.04 -0.12
CA PHE A 98 14.03 -4.14 -1.47
C PHE A 98 13.48 -5.36 -2.20
N ILE A 99 13.49 -6.53 -1.56
CA ILE A 99 12.92 -7.76 -2.14
C ILE A 99 11.41 -7.61 -2.35
N PHE A 100 10.69 -7.04 -1.38
CA PHE A 100 9.26 -6.71 -1.50
C PHE A 100 8.98 -5.87 -2.75
N ASN A 101 9.78 -4.83 -3.01
CA ASN A 101 9.61 -3.98 -4.19
C ASN A 101 9.91 -4.73 -5.49
N ILE A 102 11.03 -5.44 -5.59
CA ILE A 102 11.37 -6.22 -6.81
C ILE A 102 10.22 -7.17 -7.17
N LEU A 103 9.67 -7.83 -6.16
CA LEU A 103 8.63 -8.82 -6.33
C LEU A 103 7.29 -8.20 -6.75
N GLY A 104 6.95 -7.05 -6.15
CA GLY A 104 5.80 -6.24 -6.57
C GLY A 104 5.95 -5.74 -8.01
N GLU A 105 7.13 -5.26 -8.40
CA GLU A 105 7.41 -4.78 -9.76
C GLU A 105 7.38 -5.93 -10.78
N ALA A 106 7.87 -7.12 -10.43
CA ALA A 106 7.74 -8.31 -11.27
C ALA A 106 6.26 -8.70 -11.48
N CYS A 107 5.43 -8.66 -10.44
CA CYS A 107 4.00 -8.88 -10.56
C CYS A 107 3.29 -7.79 -11.37
N HIS A 108 3.69 -6.53 -11.19
CA HIS A 108 3.18 -5.41 -11.97
C HIS A 108 3.50 -5.58 -13.46
N PHE A 109 4.73 -6.00 -13.78
CA PHE A 109 5.14 -6.31 -15.15
C PHE A 109 4.28 -7.44 -15.77
N MET A 110 3.98 -8.51 -15.01
CA MET A 110 3.07 -9.56 -15.49
C MET A 110 1.65 -9.03 -15.78
N ILE A 111 1.12 -8.14 -14.91
CA ILE A 111 -0.18 -7.49 -15.12
C ILE A 111 -0.13 -6.61 -16.36
N HIS A 112 0.94 -5.84 -16.54
CA HIS A 112 1.12 -4.97 -17.70
C HIS A 112 1.17 -5.78 -18.99
N GLN A 113 1.98 -6.85 -19.06
CA GLN A 113 2.04 -7.73 -20.23
C GLN A 113 0.67 -8.31 -20.56
N TYR A 114 -0.06 -8.81 -19.55
CA TYR A 114 -1.42 -9.31 -19.73
C TYR A 114 -2.34 -8.25 -20.33
N VAL A 115 -2.30 -7.01 -19.81
CA VAL A 115 -3.17 -5.92 -20.28
C VAL A 115 -2.82 -5.49 -21.70
N VAL A 116 -1.52 -5.38 -22.03
CA VAL A 116 -1.05 -5.06 -23.38
C VAL A 116 -1.52 -6.11 -24.38
N GLU A 117 -1.31 -7.39 -24.09
CA GLU A 117 -1.72 -8.50 -24.96
C GLU A 117 -3.23 -8.46 -25.24
N GLN A 118 -4.06 -8.28 -24.19
CA GLN A 118 -5.51 -8.20 -24.37
C GLN A 118 -5.95 -6.95 -25.14
N THR A 119 -5.24 -5.83 -24.96
CA THR A 119 -5.54 -4.58 -25.67
C THR A 119 -5.23 -4.71 -27.16
N LEU A 120 -4.11 -5.37 -27.51
CA LEU A 120 -3.72 -5.67 -28.89
C LEU A 120 -4.70 -6.65 -29.56
N CYS A 121 -5.13 -7.70 -28.86
CA CYS A 121 -6.10 -8.66 -29.42
C CYS A 121 -7.49 -8.06 -29.65
N ASN A 122 -7.95 -7.12 -28.79
CA ASN A 122 -9.29 -6.54 -28.89
C ASN A 122 -9.38 -5.34 -29.86
N ARG A 123 -8.27 -4.66 -30.17
CA ARG A 123 -8.23 -3.52 -31.09
C ARG A 123 -7.25 -3.83 -32.21
N GLY A 124 -7.79 -4.12 -33.40
CA GLY A 124 -7.04 -4.65 -34.53
C GLY A 124 -5.79 -3.89 -34.98
N TRP A 125 -5.62 -2.59 -34.68
CA TRP A 125 -4.41 -1.81 -35.01
C TRP A 125 -4.35 -0.55 -34.11
N LEU A 126 -3.87 -0.67 -32.87
CA LEU A 126 -3.32 0.50 -32.17
C LEU A 126 -1.88 0.65 -32.64
N GLN A 127 -1.49 1.85 -33.10
CA GLN A 127 -0.07 2.16 -33.32
C GLN A 127 0.67 2.03 -31.99
N ASP A 128 1.86 1.41 -31.99
CA ASP A 128 2.68 1.19 -30.79
C ASP A 128 2.95 2.50 -30.01
N GLU A 129 2.92 3.64 -30.70
CA GLU A 129 3.04 4.99 -30.12
C GLU A 129 1.90 5.35 -29.14
N ASP A 130 0.67 4.90 -29.36
CA ASP A 130 -0.49 5.18 -28.49
C ASP A 130 -0.47 4.36 -27.18
N ILE A 131 0.25 3.24 -27.18
CA ILE A 131 0.45 2.36 -26.03
C ILE A 131 1.65 2.86 -25.22
N ALA A 132 2.77 3.16 -25.89
CA ALA A 132 3.98 3.69 -25.27
C ALA A 132 3.76 5.07 -24.60
N GLY A 133 2.82 5.87 -25.10
CA GLY A 133 2.51 7.19 -24.55
C GLY A 133 1.59 7.21 -23.31
N LYS A 134 1.00 6.07 -22.91
CA LYS A 134 0.09 6.00 -21.76
C LYS A 134 0.79 5.43 -20.53
N SER A 135 0.56 6.05 -19.38
CA SER A 135 0.94 5.48 -18.08
C SER A 135 0.26 4.14 -17.85
N ASP A 136 0.98 3.17 -17.27
CA ASP A 136 0.52 1.80 -17.00
C ASP A 136 -0.86 1.74 -16.32
N SER A 137 -1.12 2.58 -15.31
CA SER A 137 -2.43 2.67 -14.64
C SER A 137 -3.54 3.06 -15.60
N MET A 138 -3.26 4.00 -16.51
CA MET A 138 -4.23 4.48 -17.49
C MET A 138 -4.55 3.41 -18.54
N LEU A 139 -3.60 2.53 -18.88
CA LEU A 139 -3.83 1.43 -19.81
C LEU A 139 -4.83 0.41 -19.25
N VAL A 140 -4.66 -0.03 -18.00
CA VAL A 140 -5.58 -0.96 -17.33
C VAL A 140 -6.99 -0.37 -17.25
N GLU A 141 -7.09 0.89 -16.85
CA GLU A 141 -8.38 1.60 -16.78
C GLU A 141 -9.06 1.67 -18.14
N CYS A 142 -8.33 2.03 -19.21
CA CYS A 142 -8.90 2.11 -20.56
C CYS A 142 -9.42 0.75 -21.03
N MET A 143 -8.65 -0.33 -20.83
CA MET A 143 -9.06 -1.68 -21.19
C MET A 143 -10.37 -2.08 -20.49
N MET A 144 -10.46 -1.83 -19.18
CA MET A 144 -11.63 -2.19 -18.37
C MET A 144 -12.87 -1.33 -18.67
N GLU A 145 -12.65 -0.07 -19.04
CA GLU A 145 -13.71 0.87 -19.39
C GLU A 145 -14.37 0.49 -20.74
N GLU A 146 -13.63 -0.08 -21.69
CA GLU A 146 -14.12 -0.40 -23.05
C GLU A 146 -14.62 -1.82 -23.24
N ALA A 147 -14.14 -2.79 -22.44
CA ALA A 147 -14.53 -4.18 -22.58
C ALA A 147 -16.06 -4.38 -22.50
N PRO A 148 -16.68 -5.29 -23.26
CA PRO A 148 -18.08 -5.69 -23.06
C PRO A 148 -18.27 -6.33 -21.67
N PHE A 149 -19.51 -6.41 -21.16
CA PHE A 149 -19.75 -6.84 -19.77
C PHE A 149 -19.24 -8.26 -19.46
N SER A 150 -19.39 -9.21 -20.39
CA SER A 150 -18.88 -10.58 -20.22
C SER A 150 -17.35 -10.63 -20.11
N GLN A 151 -16.65 -9.92 -20.99
CA GLN A 151 -15.19 -9.81 -20.95
C GLN A 151 -14.72 -9.02 -19.73
N PHE A 152 -15.42 -7.95 -19.35
CA PHE A 152 -15.09 -7.15 -18.17
C PHE A 152 -15.00 -8.02 -16.91
N THR A 153 -15.99 -8.88 -16.66
CA THR A 153 -15.98 -9.77 -15.49
C THR A 153 -14.81 -10.74 -15.54
N LEU A 154 -14.48 -11.29 -16.72
CA LEU A 154 -13.34 -12.19 -16.88
C LEU A 154 -12.00 -11.48 -16.65
N HIS A 155 -11.80 -10.29 -17.23
CA HIS A 155 -10.60 -9.48 -17.02
C HIS A 155 -10.47 -9.05 -15.55
N LEU A 156 -11.58 -8.66 -14.91
CA LEU A 156 -11.61 -8.31 -13.49
C LEU A 156 -11.18 -9.49 -12.62
N LEU A 157 -11.72 -10.67 -12.89
CA LEU A 157 -11.38 -11.89 -12.17
C LEU A 157 -9.90 -12.24 -12.33
N LYS A 158 -9.36 -12.19 -13.56
CA LYS A 158 -7.95 -12.43 -13.85
C LYS A 158 -7.04 -11.43 -13.13
N LEU A 159 -7.38 -10.15 -13.15
CA LEU A 159 -6.63 -9.11 -12.44
C LEU A 159 -6.69 -9.30 -10.90
N CYS A 160 -7.84 -9.71 -10.36
CA CYS A 160 -7.96 -10.05 -8.94
C CYS A 160 -7.11 -11.27 -8.56
N PHE A 161 -7.00 -12.28 -9.43
CA PHE A 161 -6.12 -13.43 -9.22
C PHE A 161 -4.64 -13.02 -9.24
N LEU A 162 -4.22 -12.23 -10.22
CA LEU A 162 -2.84 -11.72 -10.29
C LEU A 162 -2.51 -10.87 -9.05
N LYS A 163 -3.43 -10.02 -8.60
CA LYS A 163 -3.26 -9.21 -7.39
C LYS A 163 -3.21 -10.07 -6.12
N THR A 164 -4.02 -11.13 -6.06
CA THR A 164 -3.96 -12.10 -4.97
C THR A 164 -2.58 -12.76 -4.92
N TYR A 165 -2.07 -13.23 -6.08
CA TYR A 165 -0.75 -13.83 -6.19
C TYR A 165 0.36 -12.88 -5.72
N GLU A 166 0.32 -11.61 -6.14
CA GLU A 166 1.25 -10.56 -5.66
C GLU A 166 1.24 -10.42 -4.13
N VAL A 167 0.05 -10.38 -3.52
CA VAL A 167 -0.07 -10.28 -2.05
C VAL A 167 0.56 -11.48 -1.36
N PHE A 168 0.26 -12.71 -1.82
CA PHE A 168 0.84 -13.93 -1.25
C PHE A 168 2.36 -13.94 -1.36
N LEU A 169 2.88 -13.53 -2.51
CA LEU A 169 4.30 -13.54 -2.81
C LEU A 169 5.07 -12.49 -1.99
N THR A 170 4.48 -11.30 -1.81
CA THR A 170 5.09 -10.19 -1.06
C THR A 170 4.86 -10.24 0.46
N GLN A 171 3.91 -11.05 0.95
CA GLN A 171 3.54 -11.08 2.38
C GLN A 171 4.69 -11.40 3.34
N PRO A 172 5.53 -12.43 3.12
CA PRO A 172 6.61 -12.76 4.04
C PRO A 172 7.56 -11.59 4.27
N PHE A 173 7.93 -10.88 3.20
CA PHE A 173 8.83 -9.73 3.27
C PHE A 173 8.19 -8.52 3.94
N TYR A 174 6.88 -8.31 3.74
CA TYR A 174 6.12 -7.31 4.47
C TYR A 174 6.14 -7.58 5.98
N VAL A 175 5.87 -8.83 6.42
CA VAL A 175 5.88 -9.20 7.84
C VAL A 175 7.26 -9.01 8.45
N ILE A 176 8.33 -9.47 7.77
CA ILE A 176 9.70 -9.28 8.24
C ILE A 176 9.99 -7.78 8.39
N MET A 177 9.66 -6.98 7.39
CA MET A 177 9.86 -5.53 7.40
C MET A 177 9.14 -4.84 8.58
N VAL A 178 7.90 -5.23 8.89
CA VAL A 178 7.13 -4.67 10.01
C VAL A 178 7.72 -5.11 11.36
N ARG A 179 8.09 -6.39 11.52
CA ARG A 179 8.71 -6.90 12.76
C ARG A 179 10.10 -6.28 13.00
N GLN A 180 10.88 -6.02 11.94
CA GLN A 180 12.14 -5.28 12.05
C GLN A 180 11.91 -3.85 12.52
N ALA A 181 10.90 -3.14 12.00
CA ALA A 181 10.55 -1.82 12.49
C ALA A 181 10.14 -1.84 13.97
N ALA A 182 9.33 -2.82 14.39
CA ALA A 182 8.92 -2.98 15.79
C ALA A 182 10.11 -3.28 16.73
N SER A 183 11.05 -4.13 16.32
CA SER A 183 12.24 -4.49 17.12
C SER A 183 13.19 -3.32 17.38
N LEU A 184 13.16 -2.29 16.50
CA LEU A 184 14.00 -1.10 16.61
C LEU A 184 13.74 -0.33 17.90
N ILE A 185 12.51 -0.35 18.39
CA ILE A 185 12.10 0.34 19.61
C ILE A 185 12.43 -0.47 20.85
N GLY A 186 12.27 -1.80 20.79
CA GLY A 186 12.59 -2.70 21.90
C GLY A 186 14.10 -2.87 22.14
N GLY A 187 14.96 -2.35 21.26
CA GLY A 187 16.41 -2.61 21.29
C GLY A 187 16.76 -4.08 21.04
N GLU A 188 15.85 -4.82 20.40
CA GLU A 188 15.94 -6.28 20.31
C GLU A 188 16.82 -6.67 19.12
N ALA A 189 18.08 -7.03 19.40
CA ALA A 189 19.05 -7.43 18.37
C ALA A 189 18.62 -8.65 17.52
N ARG A 190 17.55 -9.36 17.91
CA ARG A 190 17.00 -10.56 17.26
C ARG A 190 16.51 -10.34 15.82
N TYR A 191 16.36 -9.08 15.40
CA TYR A 191 15.82 -8.71 14.09
C TYR A 191 16.78 -7.79 13.30
N SER A 192 18.06 -7.73 13.71
CA SER A 192 19.05 -6.78 13.18
C SER A 192 19.28 -6.90 11.67
N TRP A 193 19.34 -8.13 11.14
CA TRP A 193 19.43 -8.40 9.71
C TRP A 193 18.35 -9.37 9.23
N LEU A 194 18.16 -9.47 7.91
CA LEU A 194 17.11 -10.28 7.27
C LEU A 194 17.12 -11.75 7.73
N PHE A 195 18.27 -12.43 7.67
CA PHE A 195 18.37 -13.86 8.00
C PHE A 195 18.00 -14.16 9.47
N GLN A 196 18.47 -13.36 10.42
CA GLN A 196 18.13 -13.46 11.84
C GLN A 196 16.65 -13.18 12.09
N ALA A 197 16.07 -12.20 11.38
CA ALA A 197 14.64 -11.95 11.45
C ALA A 197 13.84 -13.17 10.95
N VAL A 198 14.24 -13.78 9.83
CA VAL A 198 13.63 -15.02 9.30
C VAL A 198 13.74 -16.16 10.32
N CYS A 199 14.92 -16.41 10.86
CA CYS A 199 15.12 -17.46 11.87
C CYS A 199 14.31 -17.20 13.15
N SER A 200 14.21 -15.94 13.59
CA SER A 200 13.45 -15.57 14.79
C SER A 200 11.95 -15.76 14.57
N ILE A 201 11.41 -15.36 13.41
CA ILE A 201 10.00 -15.57 13.07
C ILE A 201 9.67 -17.06 13.02
N TYR A 202 10.53 -17.86 12.38
CA TYR A 202 10.34 -19.30 12.29
C TYR A 202 10.34 -19.97 13.68
N LYS A 203 11.22 -19.52 14.58
CA LYS A 203 11.27 -20.03 15.97
C LYS A 203 10.09 -19.58 16.82
N ASP A 204 9.61 -18.35 16.66
CA ASP A 204 8.54 -17.77 17.49
C ASP A 204 7.15 -18.23 17.05
N SER A 205 6.88 -18.30 15.73
CA SER A 205 5.53 -18.49 15.18
C SER A 205 5.47 -19.52 14.04
N GLY A 206 6.57 -20.18 13.69
CA GLY A 206 6.64 -21.12 12.58
C GLY A 206 6.42 -20.48 11.21
N LEU A 207 6.00 -21.29 10.23
CA LEU A 207 5.72 -20.83 8.85
C LEU A 207 4.52 -19.89 8.76
N LEU A 208 3.50 -20.10 9.60
CA LEU A 208 2.31 -19.24 9.63
C LEU A 208 2.64 -17.82 10.09
N GLY A 209 3.72 -17.65 10.86
CA GLY A 209 4.23 -16.34 11.27
C GLY A 209 4.47 -15.38 10.12
N PHE A 210 5.01 -15.86 8.99
CA PHE A 210 5.28 -15.06 7.80
C PHE A 210 4.01 -14.57 7.07
N PHE A 211 2.86 -15.16 7.37
CA PHE A 211 1.57 -14.80 6.79
C PHE A 211 0.64 -14.14 7.82
N SER A 212 1.17 -13.69 8.95
CA SER A 212 0.42 -12.92 9.95
C SER A 212 -0.10 -11.62 9.32
N GLY A 213 -1.38 -11.30 9.54
CA GLY A 213 -2.02 -10.13 8.91
C GLY A 213 -2.38 -10.30 7.41
N LEU A 214 -2.21 -11.48 6.81
CA LEU A 214 -2.51 -11.70 5.39
C LEU A 214 -3.97 -11.41 5.02
N THR A 215 -4.94 -11.90 5.82
CA THR A 215 -6.37 -11.77 5.50
C THR A 215 -6.83 -10.31 5.33
N PRO A 216 -6.61 -9.39 6.30
CA PRO A 216 -7.00 -8.00 6.12
C PRO A 216 -6.26 -7.33 4.95
N ARG A 217 -4.98 -7.68 4.69
CA ARG A 217 -4.23 -7.18 3.54
C ARG A 217 -4.81 -7.64 2.20
N LEU A 218 -5.17 -8.91 2.10
CA LEU A 218 -5.74 -9.48 0.89
C LEU A 218 -7.08 -8.82 0.57
N ILE A 219 -7.95 -8.66 1.58
CA ILE A 219 -9.22 -7.95 1.42
C ILE A 219 -8.97 -6.51 1.01
N PHE A 220 -8.03 -5.81 1.65
CA PHE A 220 -7.64 -4.45 1.32
C PHE A 220 -7.25 -4.31 -0.16
N GLU A 221 -6.25 -5.07 -0.62
CA GLU A 221 -5.68 -4.90 -1.95
C GLU A 221 -6.62 -5.36 -3.07
N VAL A 222 -7.29 -6.51 -2.90
CA VAL A 222 -8.17 -7.08 -3.92
C VAL A 222 -9.49 -6.31 -4.01
N ALA A 223 -10.12 -5.98 -2.87
CA ALA A 223 -11.38 -5.25 -2.89
C ALA A 223 -11.20 -3.80 -3.37
N ARG A 224 -10.07 -3.15 -3.03
CA ARG A 224 -9.72 -1.83 -3.56
C ARG A 224 -9.59 -1.86 -5.09
N LEU A 225 -8.82 -2.82 -5.63
CA LEU A 225 -8.65 -2.98 -7.08
C LEU A 225 -10.00 -3.23 -7.77
N ALA A 226 -10.78 -4.18 -7.26
CA ALA A 226 -12.05 -4.56 -7.85
C ALA A 226 -13.05 -3.39 -7.86
N LEU A 227 -13.14 -2.67 -6.75
CA LEU A 227 -14.01 -1.50 -6.62
C LEU A 227 -13.55 -0.36 -7.54
N TYR A 228 -12.25 -0.08 -7.58
CA TYR A 228 -11.68 0.97 -8.42
C TYR A 228 -12.00 0.74 -9.90
N LEU A 229 -11.69 -0.44 -10.44
CA LEU A 229 -11.93 -0.74 -11.87
C LEU A 229 -13.43 -0.76 -12.20
N SER A 230 -14.26 -1.25 -11.27
CA SER A 230 -15.73 -1.23 -11.43
C SER A 230 -16.27 0.20 -11.48
N LEU A 231 -15.78 1.08 -10.59
CA LEU A 231 -16.19 2.47 -10.57
C LEU A 231 -15.65 3.26 -11.76
N CYS A 232 -14.42 3.01 -12.22
CA CYS A 232 -13.89 3.59 -13.47
C CYS A 232 -14.80 3.30 -14.66
N ARG A 233 -15.26 2.04 -14.79
CA ARG A 233 -16.22 1.64 -15.82
C ARG A 233 -17.55 2.37 -15.71
N VAL A 234 -18.12 2.46 -14.51
CA VAL A 234 -19.38 3.18 -14.27
C VAL A 234 -19.20 4.67 -14.58
N LEU A 235 -18.10 5.27 -14.14
CA LEU A 235 -17.75 6.66 -14.37
C LEU A 235 -17.66 6.96 -15.86
N ARG A 236 -16.93 6.13 -16.64
CA ARG A 236 -16.86 6.31 -18.10
C ARG A 236 -18.26 6.28 -18.71
N ARG A 237 -19.09 5.28 -18.40
CA ARG A 237 -20.45 5.15 -18.96
C ARG A 237 -21.36 6.33 -18.63
N ARG A 238 -21.27 6.89 -17.41
CA ARG A 238 -22.11 8.00 -16.95
C ARG A 238 -21.62 9.36 -17.47
N VAL A 239 -20.30 9.57 -17.54
CA VAL A 239 -19.70 10.85 -17.92
C VAL A 239 -19.62 11.01 -19.45
N LEU A 240 -19.50 9.92 -20.22
CA LEU A 240 -19.49 10.01 -21.70
C LEU A 240 -20.75 10.68 -22.27
N GLY A 241 -21.89 10.55 -21.58
CA GLY A 241 -23.15 11.17 -22.00
C GLY A 241 -23.24 12.68 -21.72
N LEU A 242 -22.34 13.24 -20.89
CA LEU A 242 -22.39 14.64 -20.45
C LEU A 242 -21.19 15.46 -20.94
N PHE A 243 -20.00 14.86 -21.02
CA PHE A 243 -18.78 15.57 -21.40
C PHE A 243 -17.90 14.69 -22.30
N PRO A 244 -17.83 14.96 -23.62
CA PRO A 244 -16.95 14.25 -24.54
C PRO A 244 -15.46 14.56 -24.32
N ARG A 245 -15.12 15.49 -23.40
CA ARG A 245 -13.75 15.94 -23.13
C ARG A 245 -13.06 15.00 -22.13
N SER A 246 -12.08 14.23 -22.63
CA SER A 246 -11.27 13.26 -21.89
C SER A 246 -10.41 13.85 -20.76
N SER A 247 -10.23 15.18 -20.72
CA SER A 247 -9.38 15.87 -19.74
C SER A 247 -9.93 15.81 -18.30
N LEU A 248 -11.26 15.72 -18.10
CA LEU A 248 -11.87 15.67 -16.77
C LEU A 248 -11.84 14.27 -16.14
N LEU A 249 -11.67 13.21 -16.93
CA LEU A 249 -11.70 11.84 -16.43
C LEU A 249 -10.47 11.49 -15.58
N ARG A 250 -9.30 12.05 -15.90
CA ARG A 250 -8.06 11.83 -15.13
C ARG A 250 -8.19 12.31 -13.68
N PRO A 251 -8.49 13.59 -13.39
CA PRO A 251 -8.63 14.05 -12.01
C PRO A 251 -9.77 13.36 -11.26
N LEU A 252 -10.89 13.04 -11.93
CA LEU A 252 -11.98 12.30 -11.30
C LEU A 252 -11.57 10.90 -10.84
N ARG A 253 -10.80 10.17 -11.66
CA ARG A 253 -10.26 8.85 -11.28
C ARG A 253 -9.31 8.94 -10.10
N SER A 254 -8.42 9.94 -10.08
CA SER A 254 -7.53 10.17 -8.93
C SER A 254 -8.31 10.46 -7.64
N VAL A 255 -9.32 11.32 -7.71
CA VAL A 255 -10.19 11.63 -6.55
C VAL A 255 -10.90 10.36 -6.07
N MET A 256 -11.41 9.56 -7.00
CA MET A 256 -12.07 8.29 -6.69
C MET A 256 -11.12 7.30 -6.00
N ASP A 257 -9.88 7.12 -6.50
CA ASP A 257 -8.88 6.25 -5.86
C ASP A 257 -8.56 6.73 -4.43
N ILE A 258 -8.45 8.05 -4.20
CA ILE A 258 -8.26 8.62 -2.86
C ILE A 258 -9.40 8.22 -1.93
N PHE A 259 -10.66 8.37 -2.35
CA PHE A 259 -11.82 7.99 -1.53
C PHE A 259 -11.88 6.49 -1.23
N ILE A 260 -11.59 5.66 -2.23
CA ILE A 260 -11.54 4.21 -2.05
C ILE A 260 -10.41 3.85 -1.08
N ASN A 261 -9.23 4.46 -1.22
CA ASN A 261 -8.10 4.25 -0.34
C ASN A 261 -8.43 4.66 1.11
N ILE A 262 -9.11 5.80 1.34
CA ILE A 262 -9.59 6.21 2.67
C ILE A 262 -10.48 5.13 3.29
N PHE A 263 -11.41 4.57 2.52
CA PHE A 263 -12.34 3.55 3.00
C PHE A 263 -11.62 2.26 3.40
N PHE A 264 -10.72 1.79 2.55
CA PHE A 264 -10.03 0.51 2.72
C PHE A 264 -8.80 0.60 3.63
N TYR A 265 -8.20 1.77 3.83
CA TYR A 265 -7.00 1.98 4.68
C TYR A 265 -7.13 1.40 6.09
N ARG A 266 -8.35 1.37 6.62
CA ARG A 266 -8.66 0.77 7.92
C ARG A 266 -8.20 -0.69 8.02
N LEU A 267 -8.24 -1.43 6.89
CA LEU A 267 -7.75 -2.81 6.82
C LEU A 267 -6.22 -2.89 6.69
N ASP A 268 -5.57 -1.90 6.07
CA ASP A 268 -4.11 -1.79 6.02
C ASP A 268 -3.53 -1.64 7.45
N VAL A 269 -4.14 -0.78 8.28
CA VAL A 269 -3.74 -0.63 9.69
C VAL A 269 -3.90 -1.94 10.46
N VAL A 270 -5.03 -2.63 10.30
CA VAL A 270 -5.27 -3.94 10.95
C VAL A 270 -4.27 -4.98 10.45
N SER A 271 -3.94 -4.99 9.15
CA SER A 271 -2.89 -5.85 8.60
C SER A 271 -1.53 -5.59 9.24
N CYS A 272 -1.15 -4.32 9.37
CA CYS A 272 0.13 -3.91 9.96
C CYS A 272 0.26 -4.35 11.42
N VAL A 273 -0.77 -4.12 12.25
CA VAL A 273 -0.78 -4.57 13.65
C VAL A 273 -0.77 -6.10 13.75
N MET A 274 -1.56 -6.78 12.91
CA MET A 274 -1.60 -8.24 12.88
C MET A 274 -0.33 -8.88 12.30
N ALA A 275 0.53 -8.14 11.59
CA ALA A 275 1.83 -8.66 11.15
C ALA A 275 2.79 -8.95 12.32
N VAL A 276 2.62 -8.25 13.44
CA VAL A 276 3.41 -8.42 14.67
C VAL A 276 2.79 -9.46 15.61
N HIS A 277 1.56 -9.91 15.35
CA HIS A 277 0.87 -10.94 16.14
C HIS A 277 1.69 -12.24 16.25
N GLY A 278 1.71 -12.82 17.45
CA GLY A 278 2.47 -14.03 17.78
C GLY A 278 3.97 -13.83 17.98
N SER A 279 4.48 -12.59 17.88
CA SER A 279 5.89 -12.28 18.14
C SER A 279 6.13 -11.90 19.61
N ARG A 280 7.37 -12.11 20.09
CA ARG A 280 7.80 -11.75 21.45
C ARG A 280 8.38 -10.33 21.56
N LEU A 281 8.03 -9.45 20.62
CA LEU A 281 8.50 -8.06 20.58
C LEU A 281 7.73 -7.22 21.60
N ALA A 282 8.35 -6.18 22.16
CA ALA A 282 7.67 -5.30 23.12
C ALA A 282 6.42 -4.63 22.51
N LEU A 283 6.51 -4.16 21.26
CA LEU A 283 5.39 -3.56 20.53
C LEU A 283 4.33 -4.60 20.08
N ALA A 284 4.60 -5.88 20.24
CA ALA A 284 3.64 -6.94 19.94
C ALA A 284 2.57 -7.08 21.02
N ALA A 285 2.74 -6.50 22.21
CA ALA A 285 1.83 -6.69 23.34
C ALA A 285 0.37 -6.35 23.00
N GLU A 286 0.14 -5.20 22.35
CA GLU A 286 -1.21 -4.81 21.88
C GLU A 286 -1.72 -5.82 20.84
N ALA A 287 -0.91 -6.18 19.85
CA ALA A 287 -1.31 -7.15 18.81
C ALA A 287 -1.66 -8.52 19.41
N ASN A 288 -0.84 -9.05 20.31
CA ASN A 288 -0.98 -10.35 20.95
C ASN A 288 -2.19 -10.44 21.89
N SER A 289 -2.71 -9.29 22.36
CA SER A 289 -3.95 -9.26 23.14
C SER A 289 -5.18 -9.67 22.33
N PHE A 290 -5.12 -9.56 20.99
CA PHE A 290 -6.22 -9.92 20.11
C PHE A 290 -6.22 -11.40 19.73
N THR A 291 -7.40 -12.00 19.71
CA THR A 291 -7.60 -13.38 19.22
C THR A 291 -7.40 -13.50 17.71
N GLY A 292 -7.63 -12.42 16.97
CA GLY A 292 -7.41 -12.36 15.53
C GLY A 292 -7.80 -11.01 14.92
N TRP A 293 -7.67 -10.91 13.59
CA TRP A 293 -7.83 -9.63 12.88
C TRP A 293 -9.23 -9.02 12.99
N ARG A 294 -10.29 -9.85 13.08
CA ARG A 294 -11.67 -9.37 13.24
C ARG A 294 -11.87 -8.70 14.59
N ASP A 295 -11.21 -9.23 15.61
CA ASP A 295 -11.26 -8.74 16.97
C ASP A 295 -10.51 -7.39 17.08
N CYS A 296 -9.28 -7.37 16.58
CA CYS A 296 -8.49 -6.14 16.41
C CYS A 296 -9.30 -5.04 15.68
N LYS A 297 -9.93 -5.38 14.55
CA LYS A 297 -10.75 -4.42 13.79
C LYS A 297 -11.92 -3.88 14.61
N ARG A 298 -12.63 -4.71 15.38
CA ARG A 298 -13.76 -4.28 16.21
C ARG A 298 -13.31 -3.34 17.33
N VAL A 299 -12.25 -3.69 18.05
CA VAL A 299 -11.71 -2.87 19.13
C VAL A 299 -11.22 -1.54 18.56
N PHE A 300 -10.45 -1.54 17.48
CA PHE A 300 -9.96 -0.31 16.85
C PHE A 300 -11.09 0.53 16.24
N ALA A 301 -12.18 -0.08 15.77
CA ALA A 301 -13.36 0.66 15.34
C ALA A 301 -14.01 1.38 16.51
N SER A 302 -14.14 0.71 17.67
CA SER A 302 -14.73 1.31 18.87
C SER A 302 -13.86 2.41 19.49
N SER A 303 -12.52 2.31 19.38
CA SER A 303 -11.59 3.31 19.90
C SER A 303 -11.24 4.42 18.88
N GLY A 304 -11.75 4.35 17.64
CA GLY A 304 -11.46 5.33 16.59
C GLY A 304 -10.06 5.21 15.95
N GLN A 305 -9.31 4.15 16.25
CA GLN A 305 -7.89 3.99 15.92
C GLN A 305 -7.60 3.39 14.53
N LEU A 306 -8.63 3.11 13.73
CA LEU A 306 -8.47 2.54 12.38
C LEU A 306 -7.79 3.46 11.36
N SER A 307 -7.56 4.72 11.70
CA SER A 307 -6.94 5.72 10.81
C SER A 307 -5.52 6.11 11.22
N ARG A 308 -4.87 5.35 12.12
CA ARG A 308 -3.49 5.57 12.57
C ARG A 308 -2.55 5.72 11.37
N GLY A 309 -1.87 6.87 11.24
CA GLY A 309 -0.87 7.11 10.20
C GLY A 309 -1.41 7.40 8.80
N PHE A 310 -2.72 7.62 8.63
CA PHE A 310 -3.30 7.95 7.32
C PHE A 310 -2.77 9.29 6.79
N TRP A 311 -2.80 10.32 7.63
CA TRP A 311 -2.28 11.65 7.32
C TRP A 311 -0.88 11.81 7.92
N PRO A 312 0.20 11.91 7.12
CA PRO A 312 1.56 12.02 7.65
C PRO A 312 1.86 13.38 8.32
N PHE A 313 1.16 14.44 7.92
CA PHE A 313 1.34 15.80 8.42
C PHE A 313 0.35 16.15 9.55
N TRP A 314 -0.95 15.97 9.28
CA TRP A 314 -2.03 16.26 10.24
C TRP A 314 -2.47 15.00 10.97
N ARG A 315 -1.67 14.63 11.96
CA ARG A 315 -1.87 13.41 12.75
C ARG A 315 -2.79 13.71 13.92
N MET A 316 -4.09 13.48 13.73
CA MET A 316 -5.09 13.61 14.79
C MET A 316 -4.76 12.68 15.96
N HIS A 317 -4.96 13.17 17.19
CA HIS A 317 -4.80 12.36 18.39
C HIS A 317 -5.92 11.32 18.53
N VAL A 318 -5.55 10.07 18.86
CA VAL A 318 -6.49 8.94 18.91
C VAL A 318 -6.27 7.98 20.08
N GLN A 319 -5.23 8.18 20.91
CA GLN A 319 -4.92 7.30 22.04
C GLN A 319 -5.25 7.98 23.36
N ASN A 320 -6.12 7.37 24.17
CA ASN A 320 -6.50 7.96 25.45
C ASN A 320 -5.34 8.08 26.46
N GLU A 321 -4.22 7.39 26.25
CA GLU A 321 -3.05 7.38 27.16
C GLU A 321 -2.37 8.75 27.34
N HIS A 322 -2.55 9.70 26.41
CA HIS A 322 -1.91 11.02 26.48
C HIS A 322 -2.88 12.19 26.73
N LEU A 323 -4.13 11.91 27.11
CA LEU A 323 -5.00 12.98 27.60
C LEU A 323 -4.49 13.42 28.97
N PRO A 324 -4.22 14.72 29.21
CA PRO A 324 -4.12 15.19 30.59
C PRO A 324 -5.44 14.79 31.27
N ALA A 325 -5.35 14.19 32.46
CA ALA A 325 -6.52 13.88 33.27
C ALA A 325 -7.41 15.13 33.26
N ALA A 326 -8.65 14.97 32.79
CA ALA A 326 -9.60 16.07 32.79
C ALA A 326 -9.73 16.52 34.24
N VAL A 327 -9.23 17.73 34.53
CA VAL A 327 -9.35 18.40 35.83
C VAL A 327 -10.79 18.84 36.03
#